data_AF-A0A964GBH0-F1
#
_entry.id   AF-A0A964GBH0-F1
#
_cell.length_a   1.000
_cell.length_b   1.000
_cell.length_c   1.000
_cell.angle_alpha   90.00
_cell.angle_beta   90.00
_cell.angle_gamma   90.00
#
_symmetry.space_group_name_H-M   'P 1'
#
loop_
_entity.id
_entity.type
_entity.pdbx_description
1 polymer ?
#
loop_
_entity_poly.entity_id
_entity_poly.type
_entity_poly.pdbx_seq_one_letter_code
_entity_poly.pdbx_strand_id
1 'polypeptide(L)' 'MQDIVSLTRCTNYERKNVLQAVEKSLENLGGLDAIIRKDTRVFLKVNLLRAAKPEDAVTTHPEVVYALAKI' A
#
# COMPACT_ATOMS: atom_id res chain seq x y z
N MET A 1 10.07 15.41 18.03
CA MET A 1 10.22 14.29 17.07
C MET A 1 10.11 14.88 15.68
N GLN A 2 10.97 14.48 14.75
CA GLN A 2 10.76 14.76 13.33
C GLN A 2 9.95 13.63 12.74
N ASP A 3 8.91 13.97 11.98
CA ASP A 3 8.09 12.99 11.29
C ASP A 3 8.87 12.40 10.11
N ILE A 4 8.85 11.07 9.97
CA ILE A 4 9.47 10.36 8.86
C ILE A 4 8.41 10.18 7.78
N VAL A 5 8.70 10.69 6.57
CA VAL A 5 7.83 10.57 5.41
C VAL A 5 8.55 9.79 4.32
N SER A 6 7.89 8.78 3.77
CA SER A 6 8.39 7.99 2.63
C SER A 6 7.55 8.32 1.39
N LEU A 7 8.24 8.62 0.28
CA LEU A 7 7.64 8.89 -1.02
C LEU A 7 8.34 8.04 -2.08
N THR A 8 7.58 7.18 -2.74
CA THR A 8 8.08 6.37 -3.87
C THR A 8 7.23 6.63 -5.09
N ARG A 9 7.88 6.92 -6.24
CA ARG A 9 7.18 7.10 -7.50
C ARG A 9 6.65 5.75 -8.01
N CYS A 10 5.35 5.67 -8.26
CA CYS A 10 4.71 4.57 -8.98
C CYS A 10 4.22 5.10 -10.34
N THR A 11 4.72 4.54 -11.44
CA THR A 11 4.51 5.08 -12.79
C THR A 11 3.11 4.84 -13.33
N ASN A 12 2.49 3.73 -12.94
CA ASN A 12 1.15 3.33 -13.32
C ASN A 12 0.65 2.23 -12.35
N TYR A 13 -0.60 1.81 -12.52
CA TYR A 13 -1.19 0.76 -11.70
C TYR A 13 -0.90 -0.67 -12.18
N GLU A 14 0.13 -0.90 -13.00
CA GLU A 14 0.54 -2.28 -13.29
C GLU A 14 1.01 -2.96 -12.00
N ARG A 15 0.53 -4.18 -11.76
CA ARG A 15 0.76 -4.94 -10.53
C ARG A 15 2.21 -4.91 -10.04
N LYS A 16 3.16 -5.14 -10.95
CA LYS A 16 4.60 -5.14 -10.63
C LYS A 16 5.07 -3.78 -10.09
N ASN A 17 4.63 -2.69 -10.73
CA ASN A 17 5.05 -1.34 -10.39
C ASN A 17 4.44 -0.90 -9.06
N VAL A 18 3.17 -1.27 -8.79
CA VAL A 18 2.52 -0.99 -7.51
C VAL A 18 3.16 -1.77 -6.37
N LEU A 19 3.39 -3.07 -6.55
CA LEU A 19 4.03 -3.91 -5.54
C LEU A 19 5.41 -3.36 -5.15
N GLN A 20 6.27 -3.09 -6.14
CA GLN A 20 7.60 -2.53 -5.90
C GLN A 20 7.55 -1.17 -5.20
N ALA A 21 6.60 -0.29 -5.58
CA ALA A 21 6.48 1.02 -4.96
C ALA A 21 5.99 0.93 -3.50
N VAL A 22 5.07 0.02 -3.19
CA VAL A 22 4.56 -0.20 -1.83
C VAL A 22 5.65 -0.83 -0.95
N GLU A 23 6.32 -1.89 -1.42
CA GLU A 23 7.44 -2.53 -0.72
C GLU A 23 8.53 -1.49 -0.40
N LYS A 24 8.95 -0.71 -1.39
CA LYS A 24 9.98 0.30 -1.19
C LYS A 24 9.55 1.39 -0.20
N SER A 25 8.28 1.77 -0.24
CA SER A 25 7.76 2.78 0.68
C SER A 25 7.79 2.29 2.12
N LEU A 26 7.48 1.02 2.36
CA LEU A 26 7.55 0.39 3.68
C LEU A 26 8.99 0.16 4.14
N GLU A 27 9.90 -0.28 3.26
CA GLU A 27 11.34 -0.42 3.56
C GLU A 27 11.94 0.90 4.08
N ASN A 28 11.63 2.02 3.43
CA ASN A 28 12.10 3.34 3.85
C ASN A 28 11.60 3.74 5.26
N LEU A 29 10.54 3.09 5.76
CA LEU A 29 10.00 3.26 7.11
C LEU A 29 10.54 2.22 8.10
N GLY A 30 11.54 1.42 7.70
CA GLY A 30 12.13 0.34 8.51
C GLY A 30 11.52 -1.04 8.25
N GLY A 31 10.66 -1.18 7.23
CA GLY A 31 9.97 -2.42 6.90
C GLY A 31 8.79 -2.71 7.82
N LEU A 32 8.00 -3.75 7.49
CA LEU A 32 6.85 -4.13 8.30
C LEU A 32 7.23 -4.61 9.70
N ASP A 33 8.39 -5.25 9.87
CA ASP A 33 8.86 -5.73 11.18
C ASP A 33 9.10 -4.59 12.19
N ALA A 34 9.37 -3.37 11.71
CA ALA A 34 9.47 -2.17 12.55
C ALA A 34 8.10 -1.64 13.01
N ILE A 35 7.02 -2.04 12.34
CA ILE A 35 5.66 -1.50 12.52
C ILE A 35 4.75 -2.54 13.19
N ILE A 36 4.91 -3.82 12.85
CA ILE A 36 4.01 -4.91 13.20
C ILE A 36 4.84 -6.05 13.79
N ARG A 37 4.40 -6.58 14.92
CA ARG A 37 5.03 -7.77 15.51
C ARG A 37 4.57 -9.03 14.79
N LYS A 38 5.45 -10.01 14.69
CA LYS A 38 5.10 -11.35 14.18
C LYS A 38 3.84 -11.89 14.88
N ASP A 39 3.00 -12.55 14.10
CA ASP A 39 1.73 -13.17 14.53
C ASP A 39 0.63 -12.18 14.98
N THR A 40 0.84 -10.86 14.81
CA THR A 40 -0.22 -9.87 15.04
C THR A 40 -1.29 -9.99 13.96
N ARG A 41 -2.57 -10.07 14.36
CA ARG A 41 -3.68 -9.95 13.42
C ARG A 41 -3.86 -8.49 13.04
N VAL A 42 -3.66 -8.19 11.76
CA VAL A 42 -3.74 -6.83 11.21
C VAL A 42 -5.02 -6.69 10.40
N PHE A 43 -5.73 -5.58 10.58
CA PHE A 43 -6.87 -5.23 9.73
C PHE A 43 -6.42 -4.31 8.60
N LEU A 44 -6.59 -4.76 7.35
CA LEU A 44 -6.38 -3.93 6.18
C LEU A 44 -7.63 -3.11 5.89
N LYS A 45 -7.62 -1.83 6.28
CA LYS A 45 -8.71 -0.90 5.97
C LYS A 45 -8.60 -0.44 4.51
N VAL A 46 -9.52 -0.90 3.67
CA VAL A 46 -9.67 -0.41 2.28
C VAL A 46 -10.74 0.66 2.24
N ASN A 47 -10.45 1.82 1.65
CA ASN A 47 -11.44 2.88 1.49
C ASN A 47 -12.31 2.57 0.27
N LEU A 48 -13.55 2.12 0.50
CA LEU A 48 -14.54 1.76 -0.52
C LEU A 48 -15.76 2.70 -0.44
N LEU A 49 -15.88 3.64 -1.39
CA LEU A 49 -16.99 4.61 -1.41
C LEU A 49 -18.26 4.05 -2.08
N ARG A 50 -18.11 3.56 -3.32
CA ARG A 50 -19.17 2.94 -4.12
C ARG A 50 -18.55 2.01 -5.17
N ALA A 51 -19.39 1.18 -5.81
CA ALA A 51 -18.97 0.46 -7.00
C ALA A 51 -18.57 1.44 -8.12
N ALA A 52 -17.35 1.30 -8.61
CA ALA A 52 -16.78 2.11 -9.69
C ALA A 52 -15.71 1.28 -10.41
N LYS A 53 -15.43 1.60 -11.66
CA LYS A 53 -14.32 0.97 -12.37
C LYS A 53 -12.99 1.55 -11.86
N PRO A 54 -11.87 0.80 -11.92
CA PRO A 54 -10.58 1.30 -11.45
C PRO A 54 -10.15 2.62 -12.13
N GLU A 55 -10.44 2.77 -13.42
CA GLU A 55 -10.14 3.97 -14.21
C GLU A 55 -10.89 5.23 -13.76
N ASP A 56 -12.01 5.07 -13.04
CA ASP A 56 -12.79 6.21 -12.51
C ASP A 56 -12.13 6.83 -11.26
N ALA A 57 -11.14 6.17 -10.66
CA ALA A 57 -10.40 6.61 -9.48
C ALA A 57 -11.27 7.07 -8.27
N VAL A 58 -12.50 6.54 -8.16
CA VAL A 58 -13.46 6.88 -7.09
C VAL A 58 -13.13 6.17 -5.78
N THR A 59 -12.55 4.98 -5.87
CA THR A 59 -12.20 4.11 -4.74
C THR A 59 -10.74 3.68 -4.84
N THR A 60 -10.17 3.13 -3.76
CA THR A 60 -8.79 2.62 -3.79
C THR A 60 -8.61 1.62 -4.93
N HIS A 61 -7.57 1.83 -5.75
CA HIS A 61 -7.27 0.96 -6.89
C HIS A 61 -6.97 -0.47 -6.38
N PRO A 62 -7.54 -1.53 -7.00
CA PRO A 62 -7.41 -2.90 -6.52
C PRO A 62 -5.96 -3.38 -6.40
N GLU A 63 -5.08 -2.94 -7.31
CA GLU A 63 -3.66 -3.30 -7.25
C GLU A 63 -2.92 -2.78 -6.01
N VAL A 64 -3.36 -1.65 -5.42
CA VAL A 64 -2.79 -1.15 -4.16
C VAL A 64 -3.22 -2.05 -2.99
N VAL A 65 -4.49 -2.47 -3.00
CA VAL A 65 -5.03 -3.41 -2.01
C VAL A 65 -4.31 -4.75 -2.10
N TYR A 66 -4.15 -5.27 -3.31
CA TYR A 66 -3.41 -6.50 -3.57
C TYR A 66 -1.96 -6.41 -3.08
N ALA A 67 -1.24 -5.34 -3.44
CA ALA A 67 0.15 -5.17 -3.05
C ALA A 67 0.30 -5.20 -1.52
N LEU A 68 -0.51 -4.43 -0.79
CA LEU A 68 -0.41 -4.38 0.66
C LEU A 68 -0.87 -5.67 1.36
N ALA A 69 -1.82 -6.41 0.79
CA ALA A 69 -2.25 -7.71 1.33
C ALA A 69 -1.25 -8.85 1.04
N LYS A 70 -0.40 -8.69 0.02
CA LYS A 70 0.59 -9.68 -0.41
C LYS A 70 1.87 -9.63 0.42
N ILE A 71 2.26 -8.42 0.86
CA ILE A 71 3.42 -8.14 1.73
C ILE A 71 3.07 -8.58 3.15
#